data_AF-W4LU60-F1
#
_entry.id   AF-W4LU60-F1
#
_cell.length_a   1.000
_cell.length_b   1.000
_cell.length_c   1.000
_cell.angle_alpha   90.00
_cell.angle_beta   90.00
_cell.angle_gamma   90.00
#
_symmetry.space_group_name_H-M   'P 1'
#
loop_
_entity.id
_entity.type
_entity.pdbx_description
1 polymer ?
#
loop_
_entity_poly.entity_id
_entity_poly.type
_entity_poly.pdbx_seq_one_letter_code
_entity_poly.pdbx_strand_id
1 'polypeptide(L)'
;MYLGLAAGCANKSALPPQPALAEPYAILKFSAAMQLIALDQQAIDTVVAIRTLRVRPGQHTLRFLHLNNGPEGSPQHAGQRTDPFVLEAFEGLIYEFEAKT
;
A
#
# COMPACT_ATOMS: atom_id res chain seq x y z
N MET A 1 27.53 -5.58 31.84
CA MET A 1 27.85 -6.11 30.50
C MET A 1 26.55 -6.08 29.69
N TYR A 2 26.62 -5.49 28.50
CA TYR A 2 25.59 -5.19 27.47
C TYR A 2 24.37 -6.14 27.44
N LEU A 3 23.10 -5.67 27.48
CA LEU A 3 22.28 -4.94 26.48
C LEU A 3 21.37 -5.90 25.68
N GLY A 4 20.08 -5.57 25.60
CA GLY A 4 19.14 -6.06 24.58
C GLY A 4 18.19 -7.15 25.08
N LEU A 5 16.91 -7.16 24.75
CA LEU A 5 16.18 -6.43 23.74
C LEU A 5 14.94 -5.84 24.39
N ALA A 6 14.75 -4.53 24.23
CA ALA A 6 13.41 -3.99 24.19
C ALA A 6 12.67 -4.78 23.11
N ALA A 7 11.75 -5.65 23.53
CA ALA A 7 10.73 -6.18 22.66
C ALA A 7 9.91 -4.96 22.21
N GLY A 8 10.36 -4.34 21.13
CA GLY A 8 9.60 -3.35 20.42
C GLY A 8 8.34 -4.06 20.00
N CYS A 9 7.25 -3.79 20.72
CA CYS A 9 5.91 -3.98 20.22
C CYS A 9 5.94 -3.37 18.83
N ALA A 10 5.95 -4.21 17.79
CA ALA A 10 5.83 -3.74 16.43
C ALA A 10 4.51 -2.97 16.42
N ASN A 11 4.62 -1.64 16.38
CA ASN A 11 3.50 -0.74 16.46
C ASN A 11 2.65 -1.05 15.23
N LYS A 12 1.64 -1.92 15.39
CA LYS A 12 0.60 -2.17 14.39
C LYS A 12 -0.29 -0.94 14.37
N SER A 13 0.17 0.12 13.71
CA SER A 13 -0.55 1.38 13.52
C SER A 13 0.16 2.14 12.39
N ALA A 14 -0.47 2.88 11.48
CA ALA A 14 -1.88 3.10 11.15
C ALA A 14 -1.80 3.94 9.87
N LEU A 15 -1.98 3.33 8.70
CA LEU A 15 -1.76 3.98 7.39
C LEU A 15 -0.30 4.50 7.19
N PRO A 16 0.19 4.57 5.96
CA PRO A 16 1.45 5.24 5.69
C PRO A 16 1.28 6.76 5.81
N PRO A 17 2.35 7.48 6.19
CA PRO A 17 2.30 8.93 6.39
C PRO A 17 1.81 9.62 5.10
N GLN A 18 0.82 10.48 5.25
CA GLN A 18 0.26 11.24 4.14
C GLN A 18 0.99 12.58 4.01
N PRO A 19 1.24 13.07 2.78
CA PRO A 19 1.66 14.46 2.57
C PRO A 19 0.68 15.43 3.24
N ALA A 20 1.20 16.53 3.80
CA ALA A 20 0.37 17.61 4.33
C ALA A 20 -0.47 18.26 3.22
N LEU A 21 -1.55 18.95 3.58
CA LEU A 21 -2.47 19.56 2.59
C LEU A 21 -1.81 20.58 1.65
N ALA A 22 -0.72 21.21 2.09
CA ALA A 22 0.03 22.18 1.30
C ALA A 22 1.23 21.56 0.53
N GLU A 23 1.52 20.28 0.74
CA GLU A 23 2.57 19.57 0.01
C GLU A 23 2.02 19.07 -1.35
N PRO A 24 2.85 19.06 -2.41
CA PRO A 24 2.47 18.42 -3.66
C PRO A 24 2.26 16.92 -3.45
N TYR A 25 1.27 16.34 -4.14
CA TYR A 25 0.95 14.93 -4.02
C TYR A 25 0.41 14.32 -5.32
N ALA A 26 0.57 13.00 -5.42
CA ALA A 26 -0.17 12.14 -6.34
C ALA A 26 -1.20 11.30 -5.56
N ILE A 27 -2.19 10.76 -6.26
CA ILE A 27 -3.21 9.88 -5.67
C ILE A 27 -3.04 8.47 -6.20
N LEU A 28 -2.99 7.48 -5.30
CA LEU A 28 -3.10 6.06 -5.62
C LEU A 28 -4.50 5.59 -5.24
N LYS A 29 -5.18 4.89 -6.16
CA LYS A 29 -6.47 4.24 -5.92
C LYS A 29 -6.38 2.75 -6.14
N PHE A 30 -7.03 1.98 -5.27
CA PHE A 30 -7.00 0.52 -5.29
C PHE A 30 -8.43 -0.02 -5.40
N SER A 31 -8.66 -0.93 -6.36
CA SER A 31 -9.95 -1.60 -6.49
C SER A 31 -10.24 -2.50 -5.27
N ALA A 32 -11.50 -2.94 -5.12
CA ALA A 32 -11.89 -3.79 -3.99
C ALA A 32 -11.12 -5.13 -3.93
N ALA A 33 -10.66 -5.59 -5.10
CA ALA A 33 -9.91 -6.83 -5.30
C ALA A 33 -8.40 -6.69 -5.04
N MET A 34 -7.90 -5.48 -4.77
CA MET A 34 -6.49 -5.25 -4.44
C MET A 34 -6.36 -4.63 -3.05
N GLN A 35 -5.33 -5.03 -2.31
CA GLN A 35 -4.99 -4.41 -1.04
C GLN A 35 -3.51 -4.06 -1.00
N LEU A 36 -3.22 -2.80 -0.67
CA LEU A 36 -1.87 -2.35 -0.42
C LEU A 36 -1.37 -2.93 0.92
N ILE A 37 -0.27 -3.69 0.88
CA ILE A 37 0.33 -4.33 2.06
C ILE A 37 1.73 -3.81 2.40
N ALA A 38 2.33 -3.03 1.50
CA ALA A 38 3.52 -2.24 1.80
C ALA A 38 3.63 -1.03 0.85
N LEU A 39 4.17 0.06 1.38
CA LEU A 39 4.62 1.23 0.62
C LEU A 39 6.06 1.54 1.06
N ASP A 40 6.97 1.58 0.10
CA ASP A 40 8.40 1.71 0.28
C ASP A 40 8.92 0.67 1.29
N GLN A 41 9.53 1.13 2.38
CA GLN A 41 10.05 0.26 3.44
C GLN A 41 9.02 0.00 4.55
N GLN A 42 7.81 0.58 4.44
CA GLN A 42 6.76 0.46 5.45
C GLN A 42 5.77 -0.66 5.10
N ALA A 43 5.67 -1.65 5.99
CA ALA A 43 4.60 -2.64 5.94
C ALA A 43 3.27 -2.03 6.43
N ILE A 44 2.17 -2.46 5.83
CA ILE A 44 0.82 -2.01 6.14
C ILE A 44 0.01 -3.21 6.64
N ASP A 45 -0.74 -3.03 7.72
CA ASP A 45 -1.56 -4.09 8.28
C ASP A 45 -2.67 -4.48 7.30
N THR A 46 -2.80 -5.78 7.00
CA THR A 46 -3.82 -6.34 6.13
C THR A 46 -5.24 -6.20 6.67
N VAL A 47 -5.42 -5.80 7.92
CA VAL A 47 -6.74 -5.44 8.46
C VAL A 47 -7.20 -4.08 7.92
N VAL A 48 -6.29 -3.21 7.48
CA VAL A 48 -6.61 -1.88 6.94
C VAL A 48 -6.78 -1.95 5.43
N ALA A 49 -7.99 -1.72 4.95
CA ALA A 49 -8.29 -1.62 3.52
C ALA A 49 -8.06 -0.19 3.02
N ILE A 50 -6.85 0.10 2.54
CA ILE A 50 -6.54 1.37 1.88
C ILE A 50 -7.10 1.35 0.47
N ARG A 51 -8.06 2.24 0.18
CA ARG A 51 -8.66 2.41 -1.16
C ARG A 51 -8.13 3.63 -1.90
N THR A 52 -7.76 4.65 -1.16
CA THR A 52 -7.18 5.88 -1.70
C THR A 52 -6.04 6.32 -0.80
N LEU A 53 -4.92 6.70 -1.40
CA LEU A 53 -3.72 7.14 -0.70
C LEU A 53 -3.08 8.32 -1.42
N ARG A 54 -2.64 9.33 -0.66
CA ARG A 54 -1.76 10.38 -1.19
C ARG A 54 -0.31 9.98 -0.96
N VAL A 55 0.52 10.22 -1.96
CA VAL A 55 1.97 10.01 -1.92
C VAL A 55 2.69 11.25 -2.43
N ARG A 56 3.93 11.46 -2.00
CA ARG A 56 4.76 12.54 -2.54
C ARG A 56 5.12 12.22 -3.99
N PRO A 57 5.43 13.22 -4.83
CA PRO A 57 6.02 12.94 -6.12
C PRO A 57 7.39 12.22 -5.97
N GLY A 58 7.68 11.30 -6.89
CA GLY A 58 8.91 10.53 -6.94
C GLY A 58 8.69 9.02 -6.98
N GLN A 59 9.78 8.28 -6.85
CA GLN A 59 9.78 6.82 -6.93
C GLN A 59 9.23 6.20 -5.64
N HIS A 60 8.27 5.28 -5.81
CA HIS A 60 7.67 4.48 -4.74
C HIS A 60 7.71 2.99 -5.06
N THR A 61 7.95 2.16 -4.05
CA THR A 61 7.85 0.70 -4.15
C THR A 61 6.57 0.22 -3.47
N LEU A 62 5.69 -0.43 -4.22
CA LEU A 62 4.38 -0.87 -3.76
C LEU A 62 4.35 -2.39 -3.69
N ARG A 63 3.63 -2.96 -2.72
CA ARG A 63 3.30 -4.40 -2.69
C ARG A 63 1.82 -4.60 -2.44
N PHE A 64 1.24 -5.54 -3.17
CA PHE A 64 -0.18 -5.79 -3.14
C PHE A 64 -0.52 -7.21 -2.70
N LEU A 65 -1.72 -7.36 -2.17
CA LEU A 65 -2.40 -8.62 -1.91
C LEU A 65 -3.67 -8.65 -2.75
N HIS A 66 -3.87 -9.73 -3.51
CA HIS A 66 -5.10 -9.98 -4.25
C HIS A 66 -6.18 -10.51 -3.31
N LEU A 67 -7.38 -9.95 -3.41
CA LEU A 67 -8.56 -10.30 -2.61
C LEU A 67 -9.68 -10.83 -3.51
N ASN A 68 -10.52 -11.71 -2.96
CA ASN A 68 -11.74 -12.17 -3.63
C ASN A 68 -12.95 -11.27 -3.29
N ASN A 69 -12.74 -9.95 -3.31
CA ASN A 69 -13.74 -8.96 -2.94
C ASN A 69 -14.08 -8.09 -4.16
N GLY A 70 -15.37 -7.96 -4.46
CA GLY A 70 -15.86 -7.16 -5.60
C GLY A 70 -15.92 -7.92 -6.92
N PRO A 71 -16.43 -7.29 -7.99
CA PRO A 71 -16.67 -7.93 -9.28
C PRO A 71 -15.39 -8.34 -10.03
N GLU A 72 -14.26 -7.73 -9.68
CA GLU A 72 -12.91 -8.02 -10.22
C GLU A 72 -12.16 -9.10 -9.41
N GLY A 73 -12.74 -9.58 -8.31
CA GLY A 73 -12.12 -10.61 -7.48
C GLY A 73 -11.98 -11.94 -8.23
N SER A 74 -10.79 -12.53 -8.19
CA SER A 74 -10.58 -13.92 -8.63
C SER A 74 -10.38 -14.80 -7.40
N PRO A 75 -11.26 -15.79 -7.14
CA PRO A 75 -11.05 -16.77 -6.08
C PRO A 75 -9.72 -17.51 -6.21
N GLN A 76 -9.23 -17.69 -7.45
CA GLN A 76 -8.00 -18.41 -7.74
C GLN A 76 -6.75 -17.61 -7.35
N HIS A 77 -6.83 -16.27 -7.39
CA HIS A 77 -5.71 -15.38 -7.05
C HIS A 77 -5.83 -14.82 -5.64
N ALA A 78 -6.89 -15.14 -4.90
CA ALA A 78 -7.13 -14.67 -3.56
C ALA A 78 -6.00 -15.08 -2.60
N GLY A 79 -5.44 -14.11 -1.87
CA GLY A 79 -4.30 -14.33 -0.98
C GLY A 79 -2.93 -14.25 -1.67
N GLN A 80 -2.88 -14.13 -3.00
CA GLN A 80 -1.62 -13.97 -3.73
C GLN A 80 -1.01 -12.60 -3.43
N ARG A 81 0.28 -12.61 -3.08
CA ARG A 81 1.09 -11.40 -2.95
C ARG A 81 1.80 -11.12 -4.25
N THR A 82 1.82 -9.87 -4.67
CA THR A 82 2.60 -9.46 -5.85
C THR A 82 4.06 -9.27 -5.49
N ASP A 83 4.92 -9.40 -6.49
CA ASP A 83 6.26 -8.85 -6.44
C ASP A 83 6.22 -7.33 -6.21
N PRO A 84 7.30 -6.73 -5.68
CA PRO A 84 7.41 -5.28 -5.53
C PRO A 84 7.23 -4.57 -6.88
N PHE A 85 6.28 -3.64 -6.94
CA PHE A 85 6.00 -2.81 -8.10
C PHE A 85 6.59 -1.42 -7.88
N VAL A 86 7.46 -0.98 -8.79
CA VAL A 86 8.05 0.36 -8.72
C VAL A 86 7.21 1.33 -9.54
N LEU A 87 6.73 2.38 -8.90
CA LEU A 87 5.97 3.48 -9.50
C LEU A 87 6.79 4.76 -9.44
N GLU A 88 6.89 5.49 -10.55
CA GLU A 88 7.31 6.89 -10.54
C GLU A 88 6.06 7.79 -10.48
N ALA A 89 5.80 8.42 -9.34
CA ALA A 89 4.60 9.22 -9.12
C ALA A 89 4.84 10.70 -9.44
N PHE A 90 4.06 11.26 -10.35
CA PHE A 90 4.06 12.70 -10.66
C PHE A 90 2.93 13.46 -9.95
N GLU A 91 3.21 14.71 -9.59
CA GLU A 91 2.26 15.61 -8.93
C GLU A 91 0.95 15.75 -9.72
N GLY A 92 -0.18 15.75 -9.00
CA GLY A 92 -1.52 15.96 -9.57
C GLY A 92 -2.09 14.77 -10.35
N LEU A 93 -1.32 13.69 -10.54
CA LEU A 93 -1.79 12.50 -11.23
C LEU A 93 -2.51 11.53 -10.28
N ILE A 94 -3.40 10.74 -10.88
CA ILE A 94 -4.14 9.66 -10.24
C ILE A 94 -3.71 8.34 -10.89
N TYR A 95 -3.26 7.39 -10.08
CA TYR A 95 -2.90 6.03 -10.50
C TYR A 95 -3.92 5.05 -9.97
N GLU A 96 -4.53 4.28 -10.87
CA GLU A 96 -5.56 3.30 -10.53
C GLU A 96 -4.99 1.88 -10.67
N PHE A 97 -5.12 1.10 -9.60
CA PHE A 97 -4.64 -0.27 -9.50
C PHE A 97 -5.81 -1.23 -9.41
N GLU A 98 -5.89 -2.13 -10.38
CA GLU A 98 -6.93 -3.13 -10.53
C GLU A 98 -6.33 -4.53 -10.63
N ALA A 99 -7.06 -5.52 -10.13
CA ALA A 99 -6.65 -6.91 -10.26
C ALA A 99 -6.90 -7.34 -11.72
N LYS A 100 -5.83 -7.56 -12.49
CA LYS A 100 -5.95 -8.29 -13.75
C LYS A 100 -6.12 -9.78 -13.42
N THR A 101 -7.31 -10.30 -13.71
CA THR A 101 -7.68 -11.70 -13.55
C THR A 101 -7.23 -12.55 -14.72
#